data_AF-A0A936EB49-F1
#
_entry.id   AF-A0A936EB49-F1
#
_cell.length_a   1.000
_cell.length_b   1.000
_cell.length_c   1.000
_cell.angle_alpha   90.00
_cell.angle_beta   90.00
_cell.angle_gamma   90.00
#
_symmetry.space_group_name_H-M   'P 1'
#
loop_
_entity.id
_entity.type
_entity.pdbx_description
1 polymer ?
#
loop_
_entity_poly.entity_id
_entity_poly.type
_entity_poly.pdbx_seq_one_letter_code
_entity_poly.pdbx_strand_id
1 'polypeptide(L)'
;MRPFTAVPPTSTPCKPICSPLPPLPVDALFCDPARRTATGQRILRVADYQPPLTFLARWREQTPSVAIKISPAVAEGEIPATAEAEFISVGGELKECVLWWGELHSGVNRRATQLPSGASMGWRPLSAPVPITPPRAYLYEPDPAILRAGLVEQLAEELGAAKISADIAYLTHDTAVPTPWARCFALEAWFPFQLKRLRHYLREQGIGRVTIKKRGSPLDVDWLQRQLRLKGGREAILFLTQVGGGGRVGGQSRVVGIWVYWYSGVF
;
A
#
# COMPACT_ATOMS: atom_id res chain seq x y z
N MET A 1 30.85 -23.15 -14.50
CA MET A 1 30.27 -21.79 -14.37
C MET A 1 31.42 -20.81 -14.16
N ARG A 2 31.63 -19.86 -15.07
CA ARG A 2 32.62 -18.80 -14.86
C ARG A 2 32.00 -17.73 -13.94
N PRO A 3 32.71 -17.24 -12.91
CA PRO A 3 32.21 -16.17 -12.06
C PRO A 3 32.06 -14.88 -12.88
N PHE A 4 30.95 -14.17 -12.70
CA PHE A 4 30.77 -12.82 -13.21
C PHE A 4 31.79 -11.90 -12.53
N THR A 5 32.83 -11.47 -13.26
CA THR A 5 33.65 -10.34 -12.85
C THR A 5 32.82 -9.07 -12.94
N ALA A 6 32.57 -8.43 -11.80
CA ALA A 6 31.94 -7.12 -11.76
C ALA A 6 32.78 -6.11 -12.56
N VAL A 7 32.17 -5.48 -13.55
CA VAL A 7 32.76 -4.33 -14.24
C VAL A 7 32.86 -3.19 -13.21
N PRO A 8 34.05 -2.62 -12.96
CA PRO A 8 34.17 -1.49 -12.05
C PRO A 8 33.31 -0.32 -12.55
N PRO A 9 32.63 0.43 -11.66
CA PRO A 9 31.79 1.54 -12.07
C PRO A 9 32.65 2.58 -12.79
N THR A 10 32.48 2.72 -14.10
CA THR A 10 33.06 3.82 -14.86
C THR A 10 32.38 5.09 -14.39
N SER A 11 33.13 5.96 -13.71
CA SER A 11 32.67 7.24 -13.15
C SER A 11 32.37 8.30 -14.21
N THR A 12 32.20 7.93 -15.48
CA THR A 12 31.73 8.85 -16.50
C THR A 12 30.22 9.01 -16.30
N PRO A 13 29.72 10.18 -15.88
CA PRO A 13 28.29 10.40 -15.84
C PRO A 13 27.74 10.16 -17.24
N CYS A 14 26.74 9.28 -17.37
CA CYS A 14 26.03 9.09 -18.63
C CYS A 14 25.62 10.47 -19.15
N LYS A 15 25.94 10.77 -20.41
CA LYS A 15 25.48 12.00 -21.04
C LYS A 15 23.95 12.06 -20.91
N PRO A 16 23.36 13.19 -20.51
CA PRO A 16 21.92 13.29 -20.42
C PRO A 16 21.32 12.99 -21.79
N ILE A 17 20.33 12.09 -21.82
CA ILE A 17 19.60 11.80 -23.04
C ILE A 17 18.67 12.98 -23.30
N CYS A 18 19.20 14.01 -23.96
CA CYS A 18 18.49 15.27 -24.25
C CYS A 18 17.68 15.22 -25.55
N SER A 19 17.90 14.19 -26.38
CA SER A 19 17.18 13.94 -27.63
C SER A 19 16.68 12.51 -27.64
N PRO A 20 15.53 12.22 -28.27
CA PRO A 20 15.12 10.85 -28.43
C PRO A 20 16.23 9.99 -29.02
N LEU A 21 16.40 8.79 -28.49
CA LEU A 21 17.28 7.83 -29.14
C LEU A 21 16.72 7.60 -30.56
N PRO A 22 17.59 7.41 -31.58
CA PRO A 22 17.11 6.95 -32.88
C PRO A 22 16.36 5.63 -32.70
N PRO A 23 15.47 5.25 -33.64
CA PRO A 23 14.77 3.96 -33.57
C PRO A 23 15.78 2.84 -33.29
N LEU A 24 15.66 2.23 -32.12
CA LEU A 24 16.48 1.09 -31.75
C LEU A 24 15.78 -0.17 -32.25
N PRO A 25 16.51 -1.14 -32.85
CA PRO A 25 15.93 -2.41 -33.28
C PRO A 25 15.67 -3.31 -32.05
N VAL A 26 14.75 -2.88 -31.19
CA VAL A 26 14.39 -3.55 -29.94
C VAL A 26 12.88 -3.70 -29.85
N ASP A 27 12.43 -4.82 -29.27
CA ASP A 27 11.01 -5.11 -29.13
C ASP A 27 10.36 -4.30 -27.99
N ALA A 28 11.14 -3.88 -27.00
CA ALA A 28 10.66 -3.13 -25.85
C ALA A 28 11.71 -2.21 -25.22
N LEU A 29 11.23 -1.20 -24.48
CA LEU A 29 12.05 -0.28 -23.69
C LEU A 29 11.72 -0.38 -22.20
N PHE A 30 12.75 -0.41 -21.35
CA PHE A 30 12.62 -0.19 -19.91
C PHE A 30 13.33 1.10 -19.51
N CYS A 31 12.63 1.96 -18.78
CA CYS A 31 13.13 3.27 -18.36
C CYS A 31 13.01 3.42 -16.83
N ASP A 32 14.12 3.71 -16.15
CA ASP A 32 14.14 4.15 -14.74
C ASP A 32 14.69 5.58 -14.66
N PRO A 33 13.86 6.59 -14.96
CA PRO A 33 14.29 7.97 -14.95
C PRO A 33 14.74 8.40 -13.55
N ALA A 34 15.79 9.20 -13.49
CA ALA A 34 16.33 9.68 -12.23
C ALA A 34 15.31 10.60 -11.53
N ARG A 35 15.16 10.37 -10.23
CA ARG A 35 14.19 11.07 -9.35
C ARG A 35 14.90 11.90 -8.30
N ARG A 36 16.16 12.25 -8.55
CA ARG A 36 16.97 13.11 -7.70
C ARG A 36 17.61 14.19 -8.55
N THR A 37 17.67 15.40 -8.00
CA THR A 37 18.42 16.50 -8.61
C THR A 37 19.93 16.21 -8.53
N ALA A 38 20.74 17.00 -9.25
CA ALA A 38 22.19 16.95 -9.12
C ALA A 38 22.67 17.22 -7.67
N THR A 39 21.87 17.93 -6.88
CA THR A 39 22.12 18.21 -5.45
C THR A 39 21.57 17.12 -4.51
N GLY A 40 21.04 16.01 -5.05
CA GLY A 40 20.54 14.86 -4.30
C GLY A 40 19.12 14.98 -3.75
N GLN A 41 18.44 16.11 -3.96
CA GLN A 41 17.07 16.35 -3.50
C GLN A 41 16.08 15.47 -4.24
N ARG A 42 15.05 14.98 -3.55
CA ARG A 42 14.03 14.10 -4.13
C ARG A 42 13.11 14.89 -5.06
N ILE A 43 12.91 14.37 -6.26
CA ILE A 43 11.94 14.86 -7.24
C ILE A 43 10.61 14.17 -6.97
N LEU A 44 9.55 14.97 -6.81
CA LEU A 44 8.23 14.48 -6.43
C LEU A 44 7.32 14.26 -7.65
N ARG A 45 7.34 15.19 -8.61
CA ARG A 45 6.48 15.14 -9.80
C ARG A 45 7.13 14.38 -10.94
N VAL A 46 6.35 13.61 -11.66
CA VAL A 46 6.82 12.81 -12.80
C VAL A 46 7.26 13.68 -13.99
N ALA A 47 6.73 14.90 -14.06
CA ALA A 47 7.12 15.90 -15.05
C ALA A 47 8.55 16.43 -14.85
N ASP A 48 9.09 16.28 -13.64
CA ASP A 48 10.41 16.81 -13.27
C ASP A 48 11.47 15.69 -13.25
N TYR A 49 11.08 14.44 -13.57
CA TYR A 49 12.01 13.31 -13.69
C TYR A 49 13.03 13.53 -14.82
N GLN A 50 14.13 12.78 -14.78
CA GLN A 50 15.20 12.89 -15.77
C GLN A 50 15.45 11.54 -16.48
N PRO A 51 15.01 11.37 -17.74
CA PRO A 51 14.15 12.28 -18.50
C PRO A 51 12.69 12.30 -17.98
N PRO A 52 11.91 13.35 -18.29
CA PRO A 52 10.52 13.44 -17.84
C PRO A 52 9.61 12.50 -18.61
N LEU A 53 8.48 12.11 -18.02
CA LEU A 53 7.54 11.18 -18.66
C LEU A 53 7.03 11.67 -20.02
N THR A 54 6.87 12.98 -20.20
CA THR A 54 6.46 13.59 -21.48
C THR A 54 7.50 13.38 -22.59
N PHE A 55 8.78 13.32 -22.23
CA PHE A 55 9.85 12.99 -23.16
C PHE A 55 9.83 11.49 -23.49
N LEU A 56 9.69 10.63 -22.48
CA LEU A 56 9.59 9.18 -22.66
C LEU A 56 8.36 8.77 -23.49
N ALA A 57 7.28 9.55 -23.44
CA ALA A 57 6.10 9.34 -24.27
C ALA A 57 6.40 9.42 -25.77
N ARG A 58 7.40 10.22 -26.19
CA ARG A 58 7.82 10.29 -27.61
C ARG A 58 8.49 9.01 -28.08
N TRP A 59 9.13 8.25 -27.18
CA TRP A 59 9.76 6.97 -27.55
C TRP A 59 8.72 5.88 -27.82
N ARG A 60 7.55 6.00 -27.19
CA ARG A 60 6.43 5.09 -27.41
C ARG A 60 5.86 5.17 -28.83
N GLU A 61 6.10 6.26 -29.56
CA GLU A 61 5.71 6.39 -30.98
C GLU A 61 6.52 5.45 -31.88
N GLN A 62 7.75 5.11 -31.48
CA GLN A 62 8.66 4.25 -32.25
C GLN A 62 8.71 2.82 -31.71
N THR A 63 8.66 2.66 -30.38
CA THR A 63 8.61 1.37 -29.69
C THR A 63 7.40 1.37 -28.75
N PRO A 64 6.23 0.86 -29.17
CA PRO A 64 4.99 0.93 -28.37
C PRO A 64 5.06 0.18 -27.04
N SER A 65 5.83 -0.91 -26.97
CA SER A 65 6.03 -1.74 -25.78
C SER A 65 7.05 -1.10 -24.84
N VAL A 66 6.57 -0.44 -23.78
CA VAL A 66 7.42 0.32 -22.85
C VAL A 66 7.03 0.06 -21.41
N ALA A 67 8.04 -0.06 -20.56
CA ALA A 67 7.94 -0.10 -19.11
C ALA A 67 8.67 1.10 -18.50
N ILE A 68 7.99 1.91 -17.69
CA ILE A 68 8.61 3.06 -17.03
C ILE A 68 8.44 2.93 -15.52
N LYS A 69 9.55 2.81 -14.80
CA LYS A 69 9.54 2.84 -13.34
C LYS A 69 9.37 4.26 -12.83
N ILE A 70 8.45 4.46 -11.90
CA ILE A 70 8.18 5.74 -11.24
C ILE A 70 8.17 5.60 -9.71
N SER A 71 8.03 6.72 -9.00
CA SER A 71 7.84 6.68 -7.54
C SER A 71 6.52 5.96 -7.20
N PRO A 72 6.51 4.99 -6.27
CA PRO A 72 5.26 4.40 -5.80
C PRO A 72 4.34 5.41 -5.07
N ALA A 73 4.90 6.53 -4.64
CA ALA A 73 4.17 7.65 -4.04
C ALA A 73 3.70 8.70 -5.07
N VAL A 74 3.71 8.36 -6.38
CA VAL A 74 3.17 9.22 -7.44
C VAL A 74 1.75 9.67 -7.10
N ALA A 75 1.34 10.89 -7.46
CA ALA A 75 -0.04 11.33 -7.29
C ALA A 75 -0.96 10.64 -8.29
N GLU A 76 -2.22 10.36 -7.91
CA GLU A 76 -3.15 9.62 -8.78
C GLU A 76 -3.37 10.31 -10.13
N GLY A 77 -3.48 11.64 -10.13
CA GLY A 77 -3.64 12.44 -11.36
C GLY A 77 -2.40 12.49 -12.25
N GLU A 78 -1.24 12.01 -11.79
CA GLU A 78 -0.01 11.94 -12.58
C GLU A 78 0.17 10.57 -13.26
N ILE A 79 -0.67 9.57 -12.95
CA ILE A 79 -0.66 8.26 -13.60
C ILE A 79 -1.42 8.36 -14.93
N PRO A 80 -0.77 8.12 -16.09
CA PRO A 80 -1.46 8.20 -17.37
C PRO A 80 -2.58 7.16 -17.48
N ALA A 81 -3.77 7.57 -17.92
CA ALA A 81 -4.92 6.67 -18.09
C ALA A 81 -4.69 5.58 -19.15
N THR A 82 -3.73 5.79 -20.06
CA THR A 82 -3.35 4.82 -21.10
C THR A 82 -2.38 3.75 -20.60
N ALA A 83 -1.88 3.87 -19.37
CA ALA A 83 -0.92 2.95 -18.78
C ALA A 83 -1.62 1.99 -17.83
N GLU A 84 -1.12 0.76 -17.82
CA GLU A 84 -1.29 -0.10 -16.65
C GLU A 84 -0.29 0.37 -15.59
N ALA A 85 -0.78 0.71 -14.40
CA ALA A 85 0.06 1.01 -13.26
C ALA A 85 0.13 -0.20 -12.32
N GLU A 86 1.29 -0.81 -12.26
CA GLU A 86 1.60 -1.89 -11.32
C GLU A 86 2.28 -1.32 -10.08
N PHE A 87 1.78 -1.67 -8.90
CA PHE A 87 2.39 -1.37 -7.61
C PHE A 87 2.99 -2.63 -7.01
N ILE A 88 4.26 -2.56 -6.63
CA ILE A 88 5.03 -3.74 -6.21
C ILE A 88 5.44 -3.58 -4.76
N SER A 89 5.07 -4.54 -3.92
CA SER A 89 5.51 -4.63 -2.52
C SER A 89 6.48 -5.78 -2.31
N VAL A 90 7.37 -5.62 -1.32
CA VAL A 90 8.31 -6.65 -0.88
C VAL A 90 8.28 -6.69 0.65
N GLY A 91 7.97 -7.84 1.24
CA GLY A 91 7.97 -7.99 2.70
C GLY A 91 6.99 -7.06 3.45
N GLY A 92 5.89 -6.65 2.80
CA GLY A 92 4.91 -5.72 3.35
C GLY A 92 5.29 -4.25 3.24
N GLU A 93 6.29 -3.90 2.43
CA GLU A 93 6.65 -2.53 2.11
C GLU A 93 6.45 -2.24 0.62
N LEU A 94 5.80 -1.12 0.30
CA LEU A 94 5.66 -0.66 -1.09
C LEU A 94 7.00 -0.18 -1.64
N LYS A 95 7.50 -0.79 -2.71
CA LYS A 95 8.83 -0.50 -3.26
C LYS A 95 8.76 0.29 -4.56
N GLU A 96 7.94 -0.14 -5.50
CA GLU A 96 7.99 0.38 -6.87
C GLU A 96 6.59 0.59 -7.45
N CYS A 97 6.51 1.50 -8.42
CA CYS A 97 5.41 1.56 -9.36
C CYS A 97 5.99 1.51 -10.77
N VAL A 98 5.44 0.65 -11.63
CA VAL A 98 5.85 0.54 -13.03
C VAL A 98 4.63 0.79 -13.91
N LEU A 99 4.81 1.64 -14.90
CA LEU A 99 3.83 1.93 -15.94
C LEU A 99 4.12 1.05 -17.15
N TRP A 100 3.11 0.32 -17.64
CA TRP A 100 3.23 -0.60 -18.76
C TRP A 100 2.35 -0.18 -19.95
N TRP A 101 2.88 -0.32 -21.17
CA TRP A 101 2.21 -0.04 -22.43
C TRP A 101 2.53 -1.08 -23.51
N GLY A 102 1.74 -1.06 -24.59
CA GLY A 102 1.93 -1.95 -25.73
C GLY A 102 1.66 -3.39 -25.35
N GLU A 103 2.49 -4.31 -25.84
CA GLU A 103 2.35 -5.75 -25.55
C GLU A 103 2.69 -6.11 -24.09
N LEU A 104 3.32 -5.19 -23.35
CA LEU A 104 3.61 -5.38 -21.92
C LEU A 104 2.41 -5.06 -21.01
N HIS A 105 1.38 -4.39 -21.55
CA HIS A 105 0.16 -4.08 -20.83
C HIS A 105 -0.72 -5.35 -20.77
N SER A 106 -1.05 -5.82 -19.57
CA SER A 106 -1.77 -7.09 -19.34
C SER A 106 -3.29 -6.99 -19.53
N GLY A 107 -3.80 -5.78 -19.76
CA GLY A 107 -5.22 -5.51 -20.02
C GLY A 107 -5.97 -4.90 -18.85
N VAL A 108 -5.30 -4.64 -17.71
CA VAL A 108 -5.86 -3.96 -16.55
C VAL A 108 -5.18 -2.62 -16.32
N ASN A 109 -5.91 -1.60 -15.84
CA ASN A 109 -5.33 -0.28 -15.59
C ASN A 109 -4.54 -0.19 -14.28
N ARG A 110 -4.81 -1.10 -13.33
CA ARG A 110 -4.18 -1.14 -12.01
C ARG A 110 -3.85 -2.59 -11.67
N ARG A 111 -2.62 -2.81 -11.19
CA ARG A 111 -2.14 -4.11 -10.73
C ARG A 111 -1.38 -3.95 -9.42
N ALA A 112 -1.50 -4.91 -8.54
CA ALA A 112 -0.65 -5.08 -7.36
C ALA A 112 0.14 -6.38 -7.54
N THR A 113 1.41 -6.37 -7.16
CA THR A 113 2.28 -7.55 -7.14
C THR A 113 3.01 -7.63 -5.81
N GLN A 114 2.94 -8.77 -5.13
CA GLN A 114 3.62 -9.02 -3.87
C GLN A 114 4.80 -9.97 -4.07
N LEU A 115 5.96 -9.54 -3.60
CA LEU A 115 7.18 -10.35 -3.58
C LEU A 115 7.57 -10.72 -2.14
N PRO A 116 8.16 -11.92 -1.93
CA PRO A 116 8.62 -12.86 -2.95
C PRO A 116 7.57 -13.87 -3.43
N SER A 117 6.31 -13.80 -2.98
CA SER A 117 5.31 -14.83 -3.33
C SER A 117 5.00 -14.88 -4.83
N GLY A 118 5.16 -13.77 -5.54
CA GLY A 118 4.76 -13.64 -6.94
C GLY A 118 3.26 -13.47 -7.13
N ALA A 119 2.49 -13.33 -6.04
CA ALA A 119 1.06 -13.06 -6.13
C ALA A 119 0.82 -11.75 -6.90
N SER A 120 -0.13 -11.77 -7.84
CA SER A 120 -0.51 -10.60 -8.61
C SER A 120 -2.03 -10.46 -8.67
N MET A 121 -2.53 -9.24 -8.50
CA MET A 121 -3.95 -8.90 -8.54
C MET A 121 -4.17 -7.71 -9.45
N GLY A 122 -4.98 -7.89 -10.49
CA GLY A 122 -5.40 -6.83 -11.40
C GLY A 122 -6.78 -6.27 -11.03
N TRP A 123 -7.05 -5.03 -11.42
CA TRP A 123 -8.40 -4.47 -11.32
C TRP A 123 -9.38 -5.27 -12.17
N ARG A 124 -10.55 -5.54 -11.59
CA ARG A 124 -11.68 -6.17 -12.26
C ARG A 124 -13.00 -5.64 -11.67
N PRO A 125 -14.11 -5.71 -12.42
CA PRO A 125 -15.43 -5.44 -11.85
C PRO A 125 -15.74 -6.41 -10.70
N LEU A 126 -16.40 -5.88 -9.67
CA LEU A 126 -16.90 -6.68 -8.55
C LEU A 126 -18.20 -7.39 -8.96
N SER A 127 -18.42 -8.58 -8.43
CA SER A 127 -19.64 -9.37 -8.61
C SER A 127 -20.78 -8.82 -7.75
N ALA A 128 -20.46 -8.22 -6.61
CA ALA A 128 -21.40 -7.53 -5.73
C ALA A 128 -20.71 -6.40 -4.96
N PRO A 129 -21.47 -5.40 -4.46
CA PRO A 129 -20.93 -4.39 -3.54
C PRO A 129 -20.36 -5.03 -2.27
N VAL A 130 -19.16 -4.59 -1.85
CA VAL A 130 -18.55 -5.06 -0.60
C VAL A 130 -19.31 -4.49 0.61
N PRO A 131 -19.81 -5.33 1.52
CA PRO A 131 -20.56 -4.86 2.68
C PRO A 131 -19.65 -4.10 3.65
N ILE A 132 -20.24 -3.14 4.37
CA ILE A 132 -19.60 -2.47 5.50
C ILE A 132 -20.26 -2.99 6.77
N THR A 133 -19.48 -3.60 7.67
CA THR A 133 -20.01 -4.12 8.94
C THR A 133 -19.20 -3.61 10.14
N PRO A 134 -19.77 -3.64 11.36
CA PRO A 134 -18.96 -3.64 12.56
C PRO A 134 -17.93 -4.77 12.47
N PRO A 135 -16.74 -4.62 13.06
CA PRO A 135 -15.76 -5.67 12.86
C PRO A 135 -15.99 -6.91 13.71
N ARG A 136 -15.50 -8.01 13.16
CA ARG A 136 -15.81 -9.38 13.51
C ARG A 136 -14.60 -10.04 14.18
N ALA A 137 -14.49 -11.37 14.13
CA ALA A 137 -13.42 -12.09 14.83
C ALA A 137 -12.01 -11.84 14.26
N TYR A 138 -11.89 -11.44 12.98
CA TYR A 138 -10.59 -11.19 12.34
C TYR A 138 -10.57 -9.84 11.65
N LEU A 139 -9.42 -9.16 11.74
CA LEU A 139 -9.10 -7.91 11.07
C LEU A 139 -7.96 -8.13 10.08
N TYR A 140 -8.11 -7.64 8.86
CA TYR A 140 -7.08 -7.69 7.83
C TYR A 140 -6.54 -6.29 7.58
N GLU A 141 -5.23 -6.15 7.65
CA GLU A 141 -4.48 -4.98 7.18
C GLU A 141 -3.95 -5.27 5.77
N PRO A 142 -4.54 -4.71 4.70
CA PRO A 142 -4.10 -5.00 3.35
C PRO A 142 -2.68 -4.53 3.07
N ASP A 143 -2.02 -5.26 2.18
CA ASP A 143 -0.70 -4.98 1.67
C ASP A 143 -0.65 -3.59 1.02
N PRO A 144 0.44 -2.83 1.21
CA PRO A 144 0.58 -1.51 0.61
C PRO A 144 0.41 -1.44 -0.91
N ALA A 145 0.72 -2.50 -1.66
CA ALA A 145 0.47 -2.56 -3.10
C ALA A 145 -1.02 -2.59 -3.42
N ILE A 146 -1.81 -3.39 -2.68
CA ILE A 146 -3.28 -3.42 -2.80
C ILE A 146 -3.87 -2.05 -2.48
N LEU A 147 -3.40 -1.43 -1.39
CA LEU A 147 -3.84 -0.09 -0.99
C LEU A 147 -3.55 0.93 -2.09
N ARG A 148 -2.35 0.92 -2.66
CA ARG A 148 -1.93 1.92 -3.64
C ARG A 148 -2.55 1.69 -5.01
N ALA A 149 -2.78 0.43 -5.41
CA ALA A 149 -3.47 0.06 -6.64
C ALA A 149 -5.00 0.29 -6.56
N GLY A 150 -5.55 0.56 -5.38
CA GLY A 150 -6.99 0.74 -5.19
C GLY A 150 -7.77 -0.58 -5.24
N LEU A 151 -7.14 -1.68 -4.86
CA LEU A 151 -7.69 -3.04 -5.04
C LEU A 151 -8.28 -3.65 -3.75
N VAL A 152 -8.60 -2.80 -2.77
CA VAL A 152 -9.09 -3.24 -1.45
C VAL A 152 -10.41 -4.00 -1.57
N GLU A 153 -11.28 -3.60 -2.50
CA GLU A 153 -12.59 -4.23 -2.68
C GLU A 153 -12.48 -5.55 -3.45
N GLN A 154 -11.54 -5.66 -4.39
CA GLN A 154 -11.20 -6.93 -5.04
C GLN A 154 -10.67 -7.94 -4.02
N LEU A 155 -9.80 -7.49 -3.12
CA LEU A 155 -9.31 -8.32 -2.01
C LEU A 155 -10.46 -8.71 -1.06
N ALA A 156 -11.38 -7.80 -0.75
CA ALA A 156 -12.51 -8.11 0.10
C ALA A 156 -13.42 -9.19 -0.52
N GLU A 157 -13.69 -9.10 -1.82
CA GLU A 157 -14.45 -10.13 -2.54
C GLU A 157 -13.72 -11.48 -2.55
N GLU A 158 -12.41 -11.49 -2.84
CA GLU A 158 -11.60 -12.73 -2.85
C GLU A 158 -11.60 -13.43 -1.48
N LEU A 159 -11.57 -12.67 -0.39
CA LEU A 159 -11.61 -13.20 0.97
C LEU A 159 -13.03 -13.51 1.48
N GLY A 160 -14.08 -13.08 0.77
CA GLY A 160 -15.44 -13.03 1.33
C GLY A 160 -15.58 -12.07 2.52
N ALA A 161 -14.67 -11.11 2.66
CA ALA A 161 -14.57 -10.18 3.79
C ALA A 161 -15.44 -8.93 3.61
N ALA A 162 -15.76 -8.28 4.72
CA ALA A 162 -16.42 -6.98 4.76
C ALA A 162 -15.42 -5.86 5.01
N LYS A 163 -15.73 -4.64 4.59
CA LYS A 163 -15.02 -3.43 5.05
C LYS A 163 -15.52 -3.04 6.44
N ILE A 164 -14.66 -2.42 7.24
CA ILE A 164 -15.08 -1.86 8.53
C ILE A 164 -15.57 -0.42 8.41
N SER A 165 -15.22 0.25 7.31
CA SER A 165 -15.50 1.65 7.05
C SER A 165 -15.49 1.92 5.54
N ALA A 166 -16.26 2.90 5.09
CA ALA A 166 -16.21 3.36 3.70
C ALA A 166 -14.83 3.96 3.35
N ASP A 167 -14.21 4.64 4.32
CA ASP A 167 -13.02 5.49 4.12
C ASP A 167 -11.71 4.81 4.56
N ILE A 168 -11.78 3.68 5.26
CA ILE A 168 -10.61 2.98 5.78
C ILE A 168 -10.53 1.57 5.22
N ALA A 169 -9.35 1.22 4.72
CA ALA A 169 -9.09 -0.01 4.02
C ALA A 169 -8.94 -1.28 4.90
N TYR A 170 -9.31 -1.23 6.19
CA TYR A 170 -9.31 -2.47 6.98
C TYR A 170 -10.50 -3.34 6.58
N LEU A 171 -10.24 -4.64 6.44
CA LEU A 171 -11.26 -5.65 6.17
C LEU A 171 -11.49 -6.52 7.40
N THR A 172 -12.61 -7.23 7.45
CA THR A 172 -12.98 -8.09 8.57
C THR A 172 -13.73 -9.34 8.13
N HIS A 173 -13.51 -10.43 8.85
CA HIS A 173 -14.13 -11.73 8.59
C HIS A 173 -14.39 -12.48 9.91
N ASP A 174 -15.30 -13.45 9.91
CA ASP A 174 -15.61 -14.29 11.09
C ASP A 174 -14.57 -15.40 11.30
N THR A 175 -13.82 -15.74 10.26
CA THR A 175 -12.77 -16.77 10.25
C THR A 175 -11.48 -16.24 9.63
N ALA A 176 -10.35 -16.82 10.05
CA ALA A 176 -9.06 -16.57 9.39
C ALA A 176 -9.03 -17.23 8.02
N VAL A 177 -8.74 -16.44 6.99
CA VAL A 177 -8.57 -16.84 5.59
C VAL A 177 -7.14 -16.44 5.20
N PRO A 178 -6.24 -17.41 4.96
CA PRO A 178 -4.88 -17.10 4.55
C PRO A 178 -4.82 -16.32 3.24
N THR A 179 -3.95 -15.32 3.17
CA THR A 179 -3.74 -14.53 1.96
C THR A 179 -2.35 -13.90 1.94
N PRO A 180 -1.69 -13.77 0.77
CA PRO A 180 -0.45 -13.01 0.66
C PRO A 180 -0.70 -11.49 0.72
N TRP A 181 -1.95 -11.05 0.62
CA TRP A 181 -2.34 -9.66 0.41
C TRP A 181 -2.71 -8.89 1.66
N ALA A 182 -2.68 -9.52 2.83
CA ALA A 182 -2.98 -8.85 4.07
C ALA A 182 -2.33 -9.56 5.25
N ARG A 183 -2.00 -8.79 6.28
CA ARG A 183 -1.75 -9.34 7.62
C ARG A 183 -3.08 -9.60 8.31
N CYS A 184 -3.24 -10.77 8.91
CA CYS A 184 -4.47 -11.15 9.60
C CYS A 184 -4.28 -11.08 11.11
N PHE A 185 -5.22 -10.44 11.82
CA PHE A 185 -5.19 -10.31 13.26
C PHE A 185 -6.49 -10.87 13.84
N ALA A 186 -6.39 -11.84 14.74
CA ALA A 186 -7.53 -12.25 15.56
C ALA A 186 -7.90 -11.10 16.52
N LEU A 187 -9.17 -10.78 16.64
CA LEU A 187 -9.62 -9.69 17.48
C LEU A 187 -10.15 -10.25 18.79
N GLU A 188 -9.55 -9.85 19.92
CA GLU A 188 -10.08 -10.22 21.23
C GLU A 188 -11.26 -9.36 21.64
N ALA A 189 -11.14 -8.06 21.39
CA ALA A 189 -12.14 -7.10 21.79
C ALA A 189 -12.05 -5.85 20.95
N TRP A 190 -13.20 -5.18 20.87
CA TRP A 190 -13.30 -3.86 20.32
C TRP A 190 -14.38 -3.01 20.97
N PHE A 191 -14.15 -1.71 20.97
CA PHE A 191 -15.10 -0.75 21.53
C PHE A 191 -14.79 0.68 21.06
N PRO A 192 -15.78 1.59 21.11
CA PRO A 192 -15.54 3.01 20.93
C PRO A 192 -14.48 3.55 21.90
N PHE A 193 -13.63 4.45 21.42
CA PHE A 193 -12.50 4.97 22.19
C PHE A 193 -12.96 5.69 23.45
N GLN A 194 -12.52 5.19 24.60
CA GLN A 194 -12.60 5.85 25.89
C GLN A 194 -11.36 5.50 26.70
N LEU A 195 -10.53 6.50 27.03
CA LEU A 195 -9.22 6.27 27.68
C LEU A 195 -9.32 5.47 29.00
N LYS A 196 -10.33 5.75 29.83
CA LYS A 196 -10.53 5.02 31.10
C LYS A 196 -10.85 3.55 30.85
N ARG A 197 -11.79 3.27 29.95
CA ARG A 197 -12.18 1.89 29.56
C ARG A 197 -11.01 1.14 28.95
N LEU A 198 -10.28 1.77 28.03
CA LEU A 198 -9.09 1.19 27.40
C LEU A 198 -8.02 0.80 28.43
N ARG A 199 -7.66 1.72 29.32
CA ARG A 199 -6.65 1.45 30.36
C ARG A 199 -7.07 0.33 31.29
N HIS A 200 -8.34 0.30 31.67
CA HIS A 200 -8.89 -0.75 32.51
C HIS A 200 -8.78 -2.11 31.81
N TYR A 201 -9.30 -2.21 30.59
CA TYR A 201 -9.22 -3.42 29.77
C TYR A 201 -7.78 -3.91 29.62
N LEU A 202 -6.84 -3.06 29.19
CA LEU A 202 -5.43 -3.43 29.02
C LEU A 202 -4.78 -3.90 30.33
N ARG A 203 -5.17 -3.35 31.49
CA ARG A 203 -4.63 -3.77 32.79
C ARG A 203 -5.21 -5.08 33.29
N GLU A 204 -6.50 -5.32 33.13
CA GLU A 204 -7.13 -6.63 33.41
C GLU A 204 -6.50 -7.71 32.53
N GLN A 205 -6.21 -7.33 31.30
CA GLN A 205 -5.45 -8.11 30.35
C GLN A 205 -3.94 -8.13 30.67
N GLY A 206 -3.43 -7.58 31.78
CA GLY A 206 -2.02 -7.69 32.14
C GLY A 206 -1.04 -7.22 31.05
N ILE A 207 -1.46 -6.29 30.19
CA ILE A 207 -0.65 -5.70 29.13
C ILE A 207 0.31 -4.68 29.74
N GLY A 208 1.59 -4.77 29.36
CA GLY A 208 2.65 -3.81 29.70
C GLY A 208 3.04 -2.91 28.54
N ARG A 209 2.91 -3.41 27.30
CA ARG A 209 3.33 -2.70 26.11
C ARG A 209 2.30 -2.83 25.00
N VAL A 210 2.11 -1.75 24.26
CA VAL A 210 1.25 -1.75 23.07
C VAL A 210 2.00 -1.23 21.85
N THR A 211 1.84 -1.91 20.72
CA THR A 211 2.16 -1.37 19.39
C THR A 211 0.90 -0.70 18.85
N ILE A 212 0.95 0.61 18.60
CA ILE A 212 -0.23 1.36 18.16
C ILE A 212 -0.22 1.52 16.64
N LYS A 213 -1.25 1.00 15.98
CA LYS A 213 -1.51 1.19 14.55
C LYS A 213 -2.65 2.17 14.36
N LYS A 214 -2.36 3.37 13.85
CA LYS A 214 -3.37 4.42 13.62
C LYS A 214 -3.72 4.53 12.14
N ARG A 215 -5.02 4.56 11.81
CA ARG A 215 -5.52 4.87 10.46
C ARG A 215 -6.89 5.54 10.53
N GLY A 216 -6.98 6.80 10.10
CA GLY A 216 -8.22 7.59 10.14
C GLY A 216 -8.64 8.08 11.53
N SER A 217 -7.83 7.85 12.57
CA SER A 217 -8.11 8.37 13.92
C SER A 217 -7.43 9.72 14.13
N PRO A 218 -8.11 10.72 14.74
CA PRO A 218 -7.51 12.01 15.07
C PRO A 218 -6.56 11.95 16.27
N LEU A 219 -6.54 10.84 17.04
CA LEU A 219 -5.78 10.73 18.28
C LEU A 219 -4.27 10.77 18.07
N ASP A 220 -3.57 11.47 18.94
CA ASP A 220 -2.12 11.49 18.97
C ASP A 220 -1.58 10.20 19.63
N VAL A 221 -0.65 9.51 18.95
CA VAL A 221 -0.12 8.21 19.36
C VAL A 221 0.78 8.37 20.58
N ASP A 222 1.67 9.36 20.56
CA ASP A 222 2.67 9.60 21.62
C ASP A 222 2.01 10.05 22.92
N TRP A 223 0.98 10.89 22.83
CA TRP A 223 0.11 11.24 23.94
C TRP A 223 -0.58 10.00 24.48
N LEU A 224 -1.21 9.17 23.63
CA LEU A 224 -1.93 8.00 24.10
C LEU A 224 -0.99 7.03 24.83
N GLN A 225 0.18 6.73 24.25
CA GLN A 225 1.20 5.90 24.90
C GLN A 225 1.54 6.40 26.31
N ARG A 226 1.78 7.71 26.48
CA ARG A 226 2.05 8.33 27.79
C ARG A 226 0.87 8.21 28.76
N GLN A 227 -0.36 8.25 28.27
CA GLN A 227 -1.56 8.14 29.12
C GLN A 227 -1.85 6.72 29.60
N LEU A 228 -1.45 5.70 28.84
CA LEU A 228 -1.78 4.30 29.14
C LEU A 228 -1.16 3.81 30.46
N ARG A 229 0.10 4.20 30.74
CA ARG A 229 0.83 3.88 31.99
C ARG A 229 0.66 2.41 32.39
N LEU A 230 1.03 1.52 31.47
CA LEU A 230 0.89 0.06 31.58
C LEU A 230 2.10 -0.53 32.33
N LYS A 231 1.89 -1.66 33.02
CA LYS A 231 2.91 -2.31 33.86
C LYS A 231 2.88 -3.85 33.80
N GLY A 232 2.03 -4.43 32.95
CA GLY A 232 1.93 -5.88 32.82
C GLY A 232 3.12 -6.52 32.10
N GLY A 233 3.15 -7.85 32.02
CA GLY A 233 4.20 -8.60 31.32
C GLY A 233 3.87 -8.92 29.86
N ARG A 234 2.65 -8.60 29.41
CA ARG A 234 2.13 -9.00 28.10
C ARG A 234 2.17 -7.87 27.07
N GLU A 235 2.22 -8.21 25.78
CA GLU A 235 2.22 -7.23 24.69
C GLU A 235 0.95 -7.35 23.83
N ALA A 236 0.47 -6.22 23.29
CA ALA A 236 -0.67 -6.19 22.38
C ALA A 236 -0.47 -5.21 21.21
N ILE A 237 -1.22 -5.42 20.14
CA ILE A 237 -1.40 -4.44 19.07
C ILE A 237 -2.72 -3.71 19.29
N LEU A 238 -2.65 -2.39 19.26
CA LEU A 238 -3.78 -1.48 19.41
C LEU A 238 -4.08 -0.81 18.07
N PHE A 239 -5.20 -1.15 17.43
CA PHE A 239 -5.63 -0.43 16.24
C PHE A 239 -6.52 0.74 16.63
N LEU A 240 -6.15 1.94 16.20
CA LEU A 240 -6.96 3.15 16.33
C LEU A 240 -7.50 3.53 14.97
N THR A 241 -8.78 3.29 14.76
CA THR A 241 -9.41 3.53 13.47
C THR A 241 -10.84 3.99 13.60
N GLN A 242 -11.50 4.29 12.49
CA GLN A 242 -12.93 4.60 12.46
C GLN A 242 -13.72 3.41 11.93
N VAL A 243 -14.96 3.28 12.42
CA VAL A 243 -15.90 2.23 12.01
C VAL A 243 -17.13 2.89 11.40
N GLY A 244 -17.68 2.26 10.36
CA GLY A 244 -18.76 2.81 9.54
C GLY A 244 -18.28 3.92 8.61
N GLY A 245 -19.22 4.71 8.10
CA GLY A 245 -18.94 5.80 7.15
C GLY A 245 -19.84 5.72 5.93
N GLY A 246 -20.13 6.90 5.37
CA GLY A 246 -21.14 7.14 4.34
C GLY A 246 -21.94 8.40 4.66
N GLY A 247 -21.41 9.57 4.28
CA GLY A 247 -22.14 10.84 4.32
C GLY A 247 -21.29 12.05 4.73
N ARG A 248 -20.67 12.73 3.76
CA ARG A 248 -20.23 14.12 3.95
C ARG A 248 -21.41 15.05 3.69
N VAL A 249 -22.20 15.34 4.73
CA VAL A 249 -22.71 16.69 5.04
C VAL A 249 -22.94 16.74 6.56
N GLY A 250 -22.10 17.48 7.30
CA GLY A 250 -22.35 17.88 8.70
C GLY A 250 -22.23 16.84 9.82
N GLY A 251 -22.09 15.53 9.54
CA GLY A 251 -21.98 14.49 10.57
C GLY A 251 -20.53 14.24 11.00
N GLN A 252 -20.21 14.50 12.27
CA GLN A 252 -18.88 14.25 12.84
C GLN A 252 -18.49 12.77 12.70
N SER A 253 -17.29 12.49 12.15
CA SER A 253 -16.61 11.19 12.29
C SER A 253 -16.33 10.93 13.77
N ARG A 254 -17.31 10.36 14.48
CA ARG A 254 -17.34 10.30 15.96
C ARG A 254 -17.02 8.94 16.56
N VAL A 255 -16.87 7.89 15.75
CA VAL A 255 -16.63 6.54 16.29
C VAL A 255 -15.21 6.09 15.96
N VAL A 256 -14.30 6.31 16.90
CA VAL A 256 -12.98 5.67 16.88
C VAL A 256 -13.14 4.27 17.48
N GLY A 257 -13.07 3.22 16.66
CA GLY A 257 -12.96 1.84 17.13
C GLY A 257 -11.54 1.55 17.59
N ILE A 258 -11.42 1.06 18.82
CA ILE A 258 -10.19 0.47 19.33
C ILE A 258 -10.27 -1.03 19.19
N TRP A 259 -9.21 -1.66 18.68
CA TRP A 259 -9.07 -3.11 18.58
C TRP A 259 -7.83 -3.56 19.33
N VAL A 260 -7.94 -4.63 20.11
CA VAL A 260 -6.81 -5.20 20.85
C VAL A 260 -6.56 -6.62 20.35
N TYR A 261 -5.33 -6.87 19.90
CA TYR A 261 -4.83 -8.20 19.52
C TYR A 261 -3.61 -8.55 20.36
N TRP A 262 -3.48 -9.82 20.70
CA TRP A 262 -2.37 -10.40 21.43
C TRP A 262 -1.29 -10.87 20.51
N TYR A 263 -0.03 -10.58 20.83
CA TYR A 263 1.09 -11.14 20.07
C TYR A 263 1.26 -12.64 20.40
N SER A 264 0.35 -13.47 19.91
CA SER A 264 0.46 -14.93 19.86
C SER A 264 0.36 -15.28 18.39
N GLY A 265 1.51 -15.53 17.76
CA GLY A 265 1.70 -15.49 16.31
C GLY A 265 0.55 -16.09 15.50
N VAL A 266 0.07 -15.33 14.51
CA VAL A 266 -0.73 -15.80 13.37
C VAL A 266 -0.35 -14.95 12.13
N PHE A 267 -0.49 -15.55 10.94
CA PHE A 267 0.03 -15.22 9.60
C PHE A 267 0.01 -13.74 9.14
#